data_AF-A0A1R4KH55-F1
#
_entry.id   AF-A0A1R4KH55-F1
#
_cell.length_a   1.000
_cell.length_b   1.000
_cell.length_c   1.000
_cell.angle_alpha   90.00
_cell.angle_beta   90.00
_cell.angle_gamma   90.00
#
_symmetry.space_group_name_H-M   'P 1'
#
loop_
_entity.id
_entity.type
_entity.pdbx_description
1 polymer ?
#
loop_
_entity_poly.entity_id
_entity_poly.type
_entity_poly.pdbx_seq_one_letter_code
_entity_poly.pdbx_strand_id
1 'polypeptide(L)'
;MAEPRERLNVPGSRKRQLLPKVELDSDSFGRFAEWVARFMGTAKFLVWMTLVVITWVVLNVVSIWHYKWDPYPFILLNLFFSTQASYSAPLILLAQNRQEARDRLTIEEDRRVAAQSRADMDFLAREIASIRMNMGEMATRDYIRGELRSSLRELLAELEREDDVEGSEQKDQRRDSWLRDQRGKDSRR
;
A
#
# COMPACT_ATOMS: atom_id res chain seq x y z
N MET A 1 -18.58 -48.14 -27.30
CA MET A 1 -19.72 -47.71 -26.46
C MET A 1 -19.13 -47.11 -25.19
N ALA A 2 -19.33 -45.81 -24.98
CA ALA A 2 -18.67 -45.03 -23.94
C ALA A 2 -19.53 -45.01 -22.66
N GLU A 3 -18.93 -45.34 -21.51
CA GLU A 3 -19.54 -45.10 -20.20
C GLU A 3 -19.48 -43.59 -19.86
N PRO A 4 -20.59 -42.97 -19.43
CA PRO A 4 -20.57 -41.61 -18.94
C PRO A 4 -20.06 -41.61 -17.50
N ARG A 5 -18.88 -41.01 -17.29
CA ARG A 5 -18.33 -40.72 -15.97
C ARG A 5 -19.23 -39.72 -15.24
N GLU A 6 -20.03 -40.25 -14.32
CA GLU A 6 -20.84 -39.49 -13.37
C GLU A 6 -19.94 -38.70 -12.43
N ARG A 7 -19.68 -37.43 -12.77
CA ARG A 7 -18.98 -36.48 -11.91
C ARG A 7 -19.94 -35.95 -10.86
N LEU A 8 -20.17 -36.76 -9.83
CA LEU A 8 -20.98 -36.40 -8.66
C LEU A 8 -20.10 -35.76 -7.57
N ASN A 9 -19.58 -34.56 -7.83
CA ASN A 9 -18.90 -33.77 -6.80
C ASN A 9 -19.13 -32.28 -6.99
N VAL A 10 -20.32 -31.83 -6.57
CA VAL A 10 -20.62 -30.44 -6.30
C VAL A 10 -21.33 -30.41 -4.95
N PRO A 11 -20.70 -29.95 -3.86
CA PRO A 11 -21.38 -29.85 -2.59
C PRO A 11 -22.43 -28.73 -2.68
N GLY A 12 -23.69 -29.14 -2.82
CA GLY A 12 -24.86 -28.29 -2.70
C GLY A 12 -24.93 -27.70 -1.30
N SER A 13 -24.41 -26.50 -1.13
CA SER A 13 -24.57 -25.70 0.10
C SER A 13 -25.64 -24.63 -0.11
N ARG A 14 -26.83 -25.04 -0.55
CA ARG A 14 -28.01 -24.17 -0.53
C ARG A 14 -28.68 -24.29 0.84
N LYS A 15 -28.08 -23.64 1.86
CA LYS A 15 -28.78 -23.38 3.12
C LYS A 15 -29.98 -22.47 2.82
N ARG A 16 -31.16 -23.07 2.72
CA ARG A 16 -32.45 -22.37 2.75
C ARG A 16 -32.52 -21.60 4.07
N GLN A 17 -32.23 -20.30 4.02
CA GLN A 17 -32.53 -19.39 5.11
C GLN A 17 -34.06 -19.20 5.12
N LEU A 18 -34.75 -19.96 5.97
CA LEU A 18 -36.21 -19.95 6.15
C LEU A 18 -36.68 -18.86 7.12
N LEU A 19 -35.78 -18.00 7.59
CA LEU A 19 -36.14 -16.91 8.48
C LEU A 19 -36.36 -15.65 7.63
N PRO A 20 -37.50 -14.97 7.77
CA PRO A 20 -37.67 -13.64 7.19
C PRO A 20 -36.57 -12.76 7.78
N LYS A 21 -35.67 -12.30 6.90
CA LYS A 21 -34.67 -11.31 7.25
C LYS A 21 -35.48 -10.07 7.61
N VAL A 22 -35.62 -9.81 8.91
CA VAL A 22 -36.26 -8.59 9.39
C VAL A 22 -35.30 -7.47 8.99
N GLU A 23 -35.49 -6.94 7.78
CA GLU A 23 -34.88 -5.70 7.32
C GLU A 23 -35.57 -4.59 8.10
N LEU A 24 -35.23 -4.47 9.39
CA LEU A 24 -35.47 -3.26 10.17
C LEU A 24 -34.95 -2.11 9.32
N ASP A 25 -35.85 -1.20 8.94
CA ASP A 25 -35.63 -0.06 8.05
C ASP A 25 -34.29 0.63 8.34
N SER A 26 -33.26 0.20 7.61
CA SER A 26 -31.85 0.46 7.93
C SER A 26 -31.48 1.91 7.68
N ASP A 27 -32.27 2.59 6.86
CA ASP A 27 -32.01 3.93 6.35
C ASP A 27 -32.47 5.02 7.33
N SER A 28 -33.65 4.87 7.95
CA SER A 28 -34.10 5.75 9.03
C SER A 28 -33.28 5.56 10.30
N PHE A 29 -32.96 4.30 10.62
CA PHE A 29 -32.15 3.97 11.79
C PHE A 29 -30.69 4.42 11.65
N GLY A 30 -30.15 4.35 10.42
CA GLY A 30 -28.80 4.80 10.11
C GLY A 30 -28.61 6.31 10.33
N ARG A 31 -29.57 7.12 9.88
CA ARG A 31 -29.54 8.58 10.09
C ARG A 31 -29.62 8.93 11.58
N PHE A 32 -30.45 8.21 12.34
CA PHE A 32 -30.55 8.40 13.79
C PHE A 32 -29.24 8.06 14.53
N ALA A 33 -28.64 6.90 14.25
CA ALA A 33 -27.39 6.51 14.89
C ALA A 33 -26.23 7.46 14.54
N GLU A 34 -26.18 8.00 13.32
CA GLU A 34 -25.19 9.00 12.93
C GLU A 34 -25.39 10.35 13.62
N TRP A 35 -26.65 10.72 13.87
CA TRP A 35 -26.97 11.88 14.69
C TRP A 35 -26.55 11.66 16.16
N VAL A 36 -26.88 10.51 16.75
CA VAL A 36 -26.47 10.16 18.12
C VAL A 36 -24.95 10.11 18.28
N ALA A 37 -24.23 9.52 17.33
CA ALA A 37 -22.76 9.44 17.36
C ALA A 37 -22.12 10.85 17.34
N ARG A 38 -22.61 11.74 16.48
CA ARG A 38 -22.16 13.14 16.44
C ARG A 38 -22.54 13.89 17.73
N PHE A 39 -23.71 13.59 18.29
CA PHE A 39 -24.20 14.22 19.51
C PHE A 39 -23.37 13.80 20.75
N MET A 40 -23.10 12.50 20.92
CA MET A 40 -22.30 11.98 22.04
C MET A 40 -20.80 12.36 21.95
N GLY A 41 -20.26 12.51 20.74
CA GLY A 41 -18.86 12.89 20.54
C GLY A 41 -18.54 14.37 20.84
N THR A 42 -19.56 15.19 21.13
CA THR A 42 -19.39 16.63 21.33
C THR A 42 -19.39 16.99 22.82
N ALA A 43 -18.40 17.77 23.30
CA ALA A 43 -18.31 18.23 24.69
C ALA A 43 -19.57 18.97 25.20
N LYS A 44 -20.37 19.53 24.29
CA LYS A 44 -21.65 20.21 24.58
C LYS A 44 -22.69 19.26 25.19
N PHE A 45 -22.67 17.96 24.89
CA PHE A 45 -23.62 17.00 25.44
C PHE A 45 -23.45 16.85 26.96
N LEU A 46 -22.20 16.71 27.42
CA LEU A 46 -21.88 16.61 28.84
C LEU A 46 -22.33 17.86 29.60
N VAL A 47 -22.05 19.05 29.05
CA VAL A 47 -22.48 20.33 29.65
C VAL A 47 -24.00 20.40 29.77
N TRP A 48 -24.74 20.04 28.71
CA TRP A 48 -26.20 20.04 28.75
C TRP A 48 -26.75 19.05 29.78
N MET A 49 -26.22 17.82 29.83
CA MET A 49 -26.64 16.82 30.80
C MET A 49 -26.39 17.27 32.24
N THR A 50 -25.23 17.88 32.52
CA THR A 50 -24.94 18.45 33.84
C THR A 50 -25.90 19.57 34.20
N LEU A 51 -26.23 20.47 33.26
CA LEU A 51 -27.20 21.55 33.50
C LEU A 51 -28.60 21.02 33.81
N VAL A 52 -29.06 19.98 33.11
CA VAL A 52 -30.35 19.33 33.37
C VAL A 52 -30.37 18.75 34.78
N VAL A 53 -29.31 18.02 35.18
CA VAL A 53 -29.21 17.45 36.54
C VAL A 53 -29.20 18.55 37.60
N ILE A 54 -28.41 19.61 37.42
CA ILE A 54 -28.37 20.75 38.35
C ILE A 54 -29.73 21.41 38.44
N THR A 55 -30.37 21.69 37.31
CA THR A 55 -31.70 22.32 37.26
C THR A 55 -32.73 21.47 38.00
N TRP A 56 -32.69 20.15 37.81
CA TRP A 56 -33.59 19.23 38.50
C TRP A 56 -33.37 19.22 40.01
N VAL A 57 -32.11 19.18 40.45
CA VAL A 57 -31.76 19.27 41.88
C VAL A 57 -32.24 20.60 42.47
N VAL A 58 -32.04 21.73 41.77
CA VAL A 58 -32.50 23.05 42.21
C VAL A 58 -34.03 23.11 42.30
N LEU A 59 -34.75 22.66 41.28
CA LEU A 59 -36.22 22.60 41.29
C LEU A 59 -36.73 21.73 42.44
N ASN A 60 -36.06 20.60 42.72
CA ASN A 60 -36.42 19.71 43.81
C ASN A 60 -36.21 20.38 45.18
N VAL A 61 -35.07 21.03 45.40
CA VAL A 61 -34.76 21.77 46.64
C VAL A 61 -35.72 22.94 46.86
N VAL A 62 -36.05 23.71 45.80
CA VAL A 62 -37.04 24.79 45.86
C VAL A 62 -38.44 24.23 46.11
N SER A 63 -38.77 23.09 45.50
CA SER A 63 -40.05 22.41 45.75
C SER A 63 -40.13 21.98 47.22
N ILE A 64 -39.09 21.40 47.83
CA ILE A 64 -39.09 21.01 49.25
C ILE A 64 -39.53 22.16 50.18
N TRP A 65 -39.23 23.42 49.83
CA TRP A 65 -39.64 24.60 50.60
C TRP A 65 -41.15 24.93 50.53
N HIS A 66 -41.85 24.54 49.46
CA HIS A 66 -43.28 24.84 49.27
C HIS A 66 -44.17 23.59 49.31
N TYR A 67 -43.71 22.47 48.77
CA TYR A 67 -44.39 21.18 48.65
C TYR A 67 -43.34 20.06 48.65
N LYS A 68 -43.39 19.15 49.65
CA LYS A 68 -42.48 17.99 49.78
C LYS A 68 -42.72 16.94 48.68
N TRP A 69 -42.45 17.29 47.44
CA TRP A 69 -42.79 16.51 46.26
C TRP A 69 -41.80 15.35 46.01
N ASP A 70 -40.57 15.43 46.54
CA ASP A 70 -39.58 14.35 46.52
C ASP A 70 -38.51 14.53 47.64
N PRO A 71 -38.77 14.05 48.87
CA PRO A 71 -37.81 14.14 49.99
C PRO A 71 -36.53 13.34 49.74
N TYR A 72 -35.41 13.74 50.37
CA TYR A 72 -34.14 13.02 50.31
C TYR A 72 -34.33 11.53 50.66
N PRO A 73 -33.92 10.55 49.82
CA PRO A 73 -32.95 10.61 48.71
C PRO A 73 -33.60 10.53 47.32
N PHE A 74 -34.19 11.64 46.83
CA PHE A 74 -34.65 11.88 45.45
C PHE A 74 -35.04 10.63 44.64
N ILE A 75 -36.12 9.95 45.04
CA ILE A 75 -36.47 8.63 44.49
C ILE A 75 -36.84 8.72 43.01
N LEU A 76 -37.45 9.84 42.60
CA LEU A 76 -37.88 10.07 41.23
C LEU A 76 -36.70 10.28 40.28
N LEU A 77 -35.66 10.98 40.75
CA LEU A 77 -34.43 11.19 39.98
C LEU A 77 -33.68 9.86 39.78
N ASN A 78 -33.60 9.05 40.83
CA ASN A 78 -33.00 7.73 40.73
C ASN A 78 -33.78 6.81 39.79
N LEU A 79 -35.11 6.85 39.85
CA LEU A 79 -35.97 6.07 38.95
C LEU A 79 -35.73 6.48 37.48
N PHE A 80 -35.72 7.79 37.22
CA PHE A 80 -35.46 8.31 35.88
C PHE A 80 -34.08 7.89 35.35
N PHE A 81 -33.03 8.01 36.17
CA PHE A 81 -31.68 7.60 35.79
C PHE A 81 -31.58 6.09 35.52
N SER A 82 -32.29 5.29 36.30
CA SER A 82 -32.34 3.83 36.13
C SER A 82 -33.02 3.45 34.82
N THR A 83 -34.13 4.11 34.47
CA THR A 83 -34.78 3.93 33.17
C THR A 83 -33.89 4.42 32.03
N GLN A 84 -33.20 5.55 32.21
CA GLN A 84 -32.27 6.11 31.22
C GLN A 84 -31.14 5.12 30.89
N ALA A 85 -30.54 4.51 31.90
CA ALA A 85 -29.51 3.48 31.72
C ALA A 85 -30.07 2.25 31.00
N SER A 86 -31.27 1.79 31.39
CA SER A 86 -31.93 0.62 30.80
C SER A 86 -32.27 0.82 29.31
N TYR A 87 -32.74 2.00 28.90
CA TYR A 87 -33.03 2.31 27.50
C TYR A 87 -31.76 2.64 26.68
N SER A 88 -30.68 3.05 27.34
CA SER A 88 -29.41 3.33 26.65
C SER A 88 -28.77 2.06 26.08
N ALA A 89 -28.82 0.94 26.80
CA ALA A 89 -28.23 -0.32 26.36
C ALA A 89 -28.73 -0.80 24.98
N PRO A 90 -30.04 -0.91 24.69
CA PRO A 90 -30.51 -1.30 23.37
C PRO A 90 -30.18 -0.28 22.29
N LEU A 91 -30.25 1.03 22.60
CA LEU A 91 -29.90 2.09 21.64
C LEU A 91 -28.41 2.01 21.26
N ILE A 92 -27.53 1.77 22.23
CA ILE A 92 -26.09 1.58 22.00
C ILE A 92 -25.83 0.31 21.20
N LEU A 93 -26.46 -0.83 21.55
CA LEU A 93 -26.32 -2.09 20.81
C LEU A 93 -26.71 -1.94 19.34
N LEU A 94 -27.79 -1.21 19.09
CA LEU A 94 -28.25 -0.91 17.74
C LEU A 94 -27.28 0.02 16.98
N ALA A 95 -26.67 1.00 17.66
CA ALA A 95 -25.64 1.85 17.07
C ALA A 95 -24.36 1.05 16.73
N GLN A 96 -23.97 0.11 17.60
CA GLN A 96 -22.80 -0.75 17.45
C GLN A 96 -22.93 -1.74 16.29
N ASN A 97 -24.07 -2.43 16.15
CA ASN A 97 -24.30 -3.38 15.04
C ASN A 97 -24.07 -2.75 13.65
N ARG A 98 -24.34 -1.45 13.50
CA ARG A 98 -24.12 -0.75 12.23
C ARG A 98 -22.66 -0.37 12.02
N GLN A 99 -21.95 0.00 13.09
CA GLN A 99 -20.52 0.27 13.01
C GLN A 99 -19.78 -1.00 12.59
N GLU A 100 -20.11 -2.14 13.21
CA GLU A 100 -19.53 -3.45 12.85
C GLU A 100 -19.83 -3.86 11.41
N ALA A 101 -21.01 -3.55 10.87
CA ALA A 101 -21.34 -3.82 9.47
C ALA A 101 -20.49 -2.99 8.49
N ARG A 102 -20.26 -1.70 8.78
CA ARG A 102 -19.38 -0.83 7.98
C ARG A 102 -17.92 -1.26 8.08
N ASP A 103 -17.47 -1.57 9.30
CA ASP A 103 -16.11 -2.04 9.56
C ASP A 103 -15.86 -3.36 8.82
N ARG A 104 -16.85 -4.26 8.79
CA ARG A 104 -16.77 -5.51 8.03
C ARG A 104 -16.62 -5.29 6.53
N LEU A 105 -17.41 -4.39 5.93
CA LEU A 105 -17.29 -4.06 4.51
C LEU A 105 -15.91 -3.48 4.18
N THR A 106 -15.41 -2.59 5.04
CA THR A 106 -14.08 -1.99 4.90
C THR A 106 -12.99 -3.05 4.95
N ILE A 107 -13.08 -4.01 5.87
CA ILE A 107 -12.13 -5.13 5.98
C ILE A 107 -12.19 -6.05 4.76
N GLU A 108 -13.39 -6.33 4.23
CA GLU A 108 -13.56 -7.16 3.03
C GLU A 108 -12.97 -6.48 1.78
N GLU A 109 -13.16 -5.17 1.64
CA GLU A 109 -12.56 -4.37 0.57
C GLU A 109 -11.03 -4.29 0.69
N ASP A 110 -10.51 -4.03 1.88
CA ASP A 110 -9.07 -3.97 2.14
C ASP A 110 -8.38 -5.31 1.80
N ARG A 111 -9.01 -6.44 2.17
CA ARG A 111 -8.54 -7.77 1.77
C ARG A 111 -8.50 -7.96 0.26
N ARG A 112 -9.50 -7.44 -0.46
CA ARG A 112 -9.55 -7.52 -1.93
C ARG A 112 -8.44 -6.69 -2.56
N VAL A 113 -8.24 -5.47 -2.07
CA VAL A 113 -7.16 -4.57 -2.54
C VAL A 113 -5.80 -5.19 -2.25
N ALA A 114 -5.58 -5.73 -1.06
CA ALA A 114 -4.34 -6.40 -0.70
C ALA A 114 -4.06 -7.64 -1.58
N ALA A 115 -5.09 -8.44 -1.88
CA ALA A 115 -4.96 -9.57 -2.78
C ALA A 115 -4.61 -9.13 -4.22
N GLN A 116 -5.22 -8.06 -4.72
CA GLN A 116 -4.92 -7.51 -6.03
C GLN A 116 -3.49 -6.93 -6.09
N SER A 117 -3.11 -6.12 -5.10
CA SER A 117 -1.77 -5.56 -4.98
C SER A 117 -0.69 -6.65 -4.94
N ARG A 118 -0.95 -7.75 -4.24
CA ARG A 118 -0.04 -8.91 -4.25
C ARG A 118 0.09 -9.56 -5.63
N ALA A 119 -1.02 -9.72 -6.35
CA ALA A 119 -1.00 -10.27 -7.71
C ALA A 119 -0.25 -9.33 -8.68
N ASP A 120 -0.44 -8.02 -8.55
CA ASP A 120 0.27 -7.02 -9.36
C ASP A 120 1.77 -7.03 -9.07
N MET A 121 2.18 -7.14 -7.79
CA MET A 121 3.58 -7.30 -7.42
C MET A 121 4.18 -8.59 -7.98
N ASP A 122 3.47 -9.71 -7.92
CA ASP A 122 3.92 -10.99 -8.49
C ASP A 122 4.05 -10.90 -10.02
N PHE A 123 3.15 -10.17 -10.69
CA PHE A 123 3.23 -9.91 -12.12
C PHE A 123 4.45 -9.04 -12.46
N LEU A 124 4.64 -7.91 -11.78
CA LEU A 124 5.79 -7.03 -11.96
C LEU A 124 7.11 -7.76 -11.69
N ALA A 125 7.17 -8.61 -10.67
CA ALA A 125 8.36 -9.41 -10.37
C ALA A 125 8.70 -10.38 -11.52
N ARG A 126 7.69 -11.01 -12.14
CA ARG A 126 7.88 -11.87 -13.32
C ARG A 126 8.33 -11.07 -14.54
N GLU A 127 7.75 -9.89 -14.75
CA GLU A 127 8.12 -9.02 -15.86
C GLU A 127 9.54 -8.48 -15.71
N ILE A 128 9.95 -8.10 -14.49
CA ILE A 128 11.33 -7.70 -14.21
C ILE A 128 12.28 -8.89 -14.42
N ALA A 129 11.89 -10.10 -14.01
CA ALA A 129 12.69 -11.30 -14.23
C ALA A 129 12.85 -11.62 -15.73
N SER A 130 11.79 -11.48 -16.54
CA SER A 130 11.84 -11.71 -17.99
C SER A 130 12.68 -10.65 -18.70
N ILE A 131 12.53 -9.37 -18.34
CA ILE A 131 13.38 -8.28 -18.84
C ILE A 131 14.85 -8.54 -18.48
N ARG A 132 15.13 -8.94 -17.24
CA ARG A 132 16.49 -9.26 -16.79
C ARG A 132 17.10 -10.43 -17.58
N MET A 133 16.33 -11.47 -17.89
CA MET A 133 16.79 -12.59 -18.72
C MET A 133 17.12 -12.12 -20.14
N ASN A 134 16.24 -11.34 -20.77
CA ASN A 134 16.44 -10.81 -22.12
C ASN A 134 17.64 -9.84 -22.22
N MET A 135 17.83 -8.97 -21.22
CA MET A 135 18.98 -8.06 -21.17
C MET A 135 20.28 -8.79 -20.81
N GLY A 136 20.22 -9.77 -19.90
CA GLY A 136 21.40 -10.48 -19.40
C GLY A 136 22.17 -11.22 -20.50
N GLU A 137 21.47 -11.80 -21.47
CA GLU A 137 22.09 -12.58 -22.55
C GLU A 137 22.60 -11.73 -23.73
N MET A 138 21.92 -10.65 -24.11
CA MET A 138 22.35 -9.80 -25.23
C MET A 138 23.28 -8.66 -24.82
N ALA A 139 22.96 -7.92 -23.75
CA ALA A 139 23.75 -6.74 -23.39
C ALA A 139 25.16 -7.13 -22.95
N THR A 140 25.31 -8.14 -22.10
CA THR A 140 26.62 -8.51 -21.56
C THR A 140 27.55 -9.10 -22.61
N ARG A 141 27.04 -9.98 -23.48
CA ARG A 141 27.87 -10.72 -24.43
C ARG A 141 28.34 -9.84 -25.59
N ASP A 142 27.45 -9.07 -26.18
CA ASP A 142 27.79 -8.24 -27.33
C ASP A 142 28.54 -6.97 -26.92
N TYR A 143 28.24 -6.40 -25.75
CA TYR A 143 29.00 -5.28 -25.18
C TYR A 143 30.44 -5.71 -24.80
N ILE A 144 30.60 -6.81 -24.06
CA ILE A 144 31.95 -7.29 -23.69
C ILE A 144 32.76 -7.65 -24.93
N ARG A 145 32.14 -8.31 -25.94
CA ARG A 145 32.83 -8.58 -27.21
C ARG A 145 33.18 -7.32 -27.97
N GLY A 146 32.28 -6.32 -27.96
CA GLY A 146 32.50 -5.02 -28.59
C GLY A 146 33.70 -4.32 -27.98
N GLU A 147 33.73 -4.22 -26.65
CA GLU A 147 34.80 -3.58 -25.89
C GLU A 147 36.12 -4.35 -26.01
N LEU A 148 36.11 -5.69 -25.92
CA LEU A 148 37.33 -6.46 -26.17
C LEU A 148 37.88 -6.21 -27.58
N ARG A 149 37.01 -6.09 -28.59
CA ARG A 149 37.43 -5.83 -29.98
C ARG A 149 37.94 -4.41 -30.17
N SER A 150 37.34 -3.41 -29.52
CA SER A 150 37.84 -2.04 -29.58
C SER A 150 39.21 -1.96 -28.92
N SER A 151 39.37 -2.48 -27.69
CA SER A 151 40.66 -2.49 -27.00
C SER A 151 41.74 -3.27 -27.77
N LEU A 152 41.41 -4.42 -28.37
CA LEU A 152 42.38 -5.17 -29.19
C LEU A 152 42.79 -4.41 -30.45
N ARG A 153 41.87 -3.71 -31.12
CA ARG A 153 42.21 -2.89 -32.29
C ARG A 153 43.08 -1.70 -31.91
N GLU A 154 42.80 -1.08 -30.77
CA GLU A 154 43.57 0.05 -30.27
C GLU A 154 45.00 -0.37 -29.97
N LEU A 155 45.20 -1.48 -29.25
CA LEU A 155 46.54 -2.04 -28.97
C LEU A 155 47.28 -2.45 -30.25
N LEU A 156 46.60 -3.06 -31.22
CA LEU A 156 47.20 -3.41 -32.52
C LEU A 156 47.62 -2.15 -33.30
N ALA A 157 46.78 -1.12 -33.31
CA ALA A 157 47.07 0.14 -33.98
C ALA A 157 48.22 0.91 -33.30
N GLU A 158 48.41 0.74 -31.98
CA GLU A 158 49.55 1.28 -31.25
C GLU A 158 50.85 0.55 -31.64
N LEU A 159 50.84 -0.78 -31.68
CA LEU A 159 52.00 -1.58 -32.12
C LEU A 159 52.40 -1.28 -33.58
N GLU A 160 51.42 -1.17 -34.48
CA GLU A 160 51.66 -0.88 -35.89
C GLU A 160 52.27 0.53 -36.07
N ARG A 161 51.89 1.49 -35.21
CA ARG A 161 52.53 2.81 -35.18
C ARG A 161 53.96 2.76 -34.65
N GLU A 162 54.25 1.94 -33.63
CA GLU A 162 55.63 1.76 -33.14
C GLU A 162 56.52 1.12 -34.22
N ASP A 163 56.05 0.07 -34.90
CA ASP A 163 56.77 -0.59 -36.00
C ASP A 163 57.04 0.36 -37.18
N ASP A 164 56.06 1.21 -37.55
CA ASP A 164 56.23 2.20 -38.61
C ASP A 164 57.26 3.28 -38.23
N VAL A 165 57.26 3.73 -36.98
CA VAL A 165 58.24 4.72 -36.48
C VAL A 165 59.63 4.11 -36.47
N GLU A 166 59.82 2.92 -35.87
CA GLU A 166 61.12 2.24 -35.86
C GLU A 166 61.62 1.95 -37.28
N GLY A 167 60.73 1.50 -38.17
CA GLY A 167 61.05 1.25 -39.57
C GLY A 167 61.49 2.50 -40.32
N SER A 168 60.86 3.64 -40.03
CA SER A 168 61.22 4.94 -40.62
C SER A 168 62.57 5.46 -40.11
N GLU A 169 62.83 5.37 -38.80
CA GLU A 169 64.09 5.78 -38.18
C GLU A 169 65.26 4.95 -38.70
N GLN A 170 65.09 3.63 -38.81
CA GLN A 170 66.12 2.73 -39.33
C GLN A 170 66.47 3.04 -40.80
N LYS A 171 65.46 3.42 -41.59
CA LYS A 171 65.63 3.76 -43.01
C LYS A 171 66.35 5.09 -43.19
N ASP A 172 66.04 6.08 -42.34
CA ASP A 172 66.74 7.37 -42.32
C ASP A 172 68.17 7.23 -41.82
N GLN A 173 68.43 6.41 -40.79
CA GLN A 173 69.78 6.13 -40.31
C GLN A 173 70.64 5.42 -41.37
N ARG A 174 70.06 4.47 -42.12
CA ARG A 174 70.73 3.83 -43.26
C ARG A 174 71.01 4.83 -44.39
N ARG A 175 70.08 5.74 -44.68
CA ARG A 175 70.28 6.81 -45.67
C ARG A 175 71.41 7.74 -45.27
N ASP A 176 71.43 8.20 -44.02
CA ASP A 176 72.45 9.12 -43.51
C ASP A 176 73.84 8.48 -43.45
N SER A 177 73.92 7.20 -43.06
CA SER A 177 75.13 6.38 -43.14
C SER A 177 75.68 6.32 -44.57
N TRP A 178 74.81 6.03 -45.55
CA TRP A 178 75.19 5.94 -46.96
C TRP A 178 75.65 7.29 -47.53
N LEU A 179 74.99 8.39 -47.15
CA LEU A 179 75.39 9.75 -47.52
C LEU A 179 76.72 10.18 -46.89
N ARG A 180 77.00 9.74 -45.65
CA ARG A 180 78.27 10.00 -44.97
C ARG A 180 79.44 9.24 -45.62
N ASP A 181 79.24 7.99 -46.02
CA ASP A 181 80.26 7.19 -46.71
C ASP A 181 80.65 7.78 -48.08
N GLN A 182 79.66 8.25 -48.86
CA GLN A 182 79.95 8.95 -50.11
C GLN A 182 80.75 10.23 -49.92
N ARG A 183 80.44 11.01 -48.87
CA ARG A 183 81.12 12.29 -48.60
C ARG A 183 82.58 12.09 -48.14
N GLY A 184 82.89 10.96 -47.50
CA GLY A 184 84.26 10.59 -47.10
C GLY A 184 85.16 10.13 -48.26
N LYS A 185 84.56 9.65 -49.35
CA LYS A 185 85.28 9.19 -50.56
C LYS A 185 85.73 10.33 -51.47
N ASP A 186 84.97 11.43 -51.48
CA ASP A 186 85.26 12.58 -52.35
C ASP A 186 86.41 13.47 -51.83
N SER A 187 86.69 13.42 -50.52
CA SER A 187 87.75 14.24 -49.89
C SER A 187 89.16 13.63 -49.96
N ARG A 188 89.37 12.51 -50.67
CA ARG A 188 90.67 11.83 -50.84
C ARG A 188 91.22 11.87 -52.28
N ARG A 189 90.71 12.77 -53.13
CA ARG A 189 91.29 13.06 -54.44
C ARG A 189 91.99 14.41 -54.46
#